data_AF-A0A1A8MLC3-F1
#
_entry.id   AF-A0A1A8MLC3-F1
#
_cell.length_a   1.000
_cell.length_b   1.000
_cell.length_c   1.000
_cell.angle_alpha   90.00
_cell.angle_beta   90.00
_cell.angle_gamma   90.00
#
_symmetry.space_group_name_H-M   'P 1'
#
loop_
_entity.id
_entity.type
_entity.pdbx_description
1 polymer ?
#
loop_
_entity_poly.entity_id
_entity_poly.type
_entity_poly.pdbx_seq_one_letter_code
_entity_poly.pdbx_strand_id
1 'polypeptide(L)'
;MADFAFAVDVTALMNELNTKLQGKGLFVHEMHSLVKAFMRKLQFLSSQLESNTLTHMQTLNEVTPSADHLSRYSSMLGALHGEFSRRFEDLRTIEDEMHMISSPFTCSVDNAPSDVQLELIDLQSDAVLAEHFKSGSLLDFY
;
A
#
# COMPACT_ATOMS: atom_id res chain seq x y z
N MET A 1 11.03 28.21 -6.90
CA MET A 1 9.80 28.03 -6.10
C MET A 1 9.15 26.69 -6.40
N ALA A 2 9.03 26.28 -7.67
CA ALA A 2 8.53 24.94 -8.06
C ALA A 2 9.19 23.77 -7.32
N ASP A 3 10.51 23.76 -7.17
CA ASP A 3 11.23 22.66 -6.50
C ASP A 3 10.81 22.48 -5.04
N PHE A 4 10.67 23.60 -4.33
CA PHE A 4 10.26 23.58 -2.94
C PHE A 4 8.78 23.18 -2.81
N ALA A 5 7.92 23.69 -3.69
CA ALA A 5 6.51 23.34 -3.73
C ALA A 5 6.29 21.83 -3.99
N PHE A 6 7.00 21.27 -4.97
CA PHE A 6 7.01 19.83 -5.23
C PHE A 6 7.50 19.04 -4.01
N ALA A 7 8.60 19.46 -3.37
CA ALA A 7 9.13 18.79 -2.18
C ALA A 7 8.14 18.81 -1.01
N VAL A 8 7.40 19.91 -0.81
CA VAL A 8 6.34 20.02 0.21
C VAL A 8 5.25 18.98 -0.04
N ASP A 9 4.71 18.92 -1.27
CA ASP A 9 3.63 17.98 -1.60
C ASP A 9 4.08 16.51 -1.45
N VAL A 10 5.28 16.16 -1.94
CA VAL A 10 5.83 14.80 -1.81
C VAL A 10 6.11 14.43 -0.36
N THR A 11 6.66 15.35 0.43
CA THR A 11 6.94 15.10 1.84
C THR A 11 5.64 14.92 2.63
N ALA A 12 4.58 15.64 2.29
CA ALA A 12 3.27 15.44 2.90
C ALA A 12 2.73 14.01 2.63
N LEU A 13 2.85 13.52 1.39
CA LEU A 13 2.47 12.13 1.05
C LEU A 13 3.30 11.10 1.81
N MET A 14 4.62 11.33 1.93
CA MET A 14 5.50 10.45 2.71
C MET A 14 5.15 10.45 4.20
N ASN A 15 4.83 11.61 4.77
CA ASN A 15 4.41 11.73 6.16
C ASN A 15 3.06 11.06 6.41
N GLU A 16 2.12 11.13 5.47
CA GLU A 16 0.84 10.40 5.54
C GLU A 16 1.09 8.89 5.63
N LEU A 17 1.94 8.34 4.75
CA LEU A 17 2.32 6.93 4.80
C LEU A 17 3.02 6.59 6.12
N ASN A 18 4.05 7.35 6.50
CA ASN A 18 4.84 7.09 7.69
C ASN A 18 3.97 7.08 8.97
N THR A 19 3.03 8.02 9.09
CA THR A 19 2.11 8.07 10.23
C THR A 19 1.25 6.82 10.31
N LYS A 20 0.74 6.33 9.17
CA LYS A 20 -0.06 5.09 9.14
C LYS A 20 0.79 3.87 9.49
N LEU A 21 2.02 3.79 8.98
CA LEU A 21 2.95 2.70 9.28
C LEU A 21 3.39 2.64 10.75
N GLN A 22 3.36 3.76 11.46
CA GLN A 22 3.68 3.85 12.89
C GLN A 22 2.48 3.51 13.81
N GLY A 23 1.32 3.16 13.23
CA GLY A 23 0.14 2.74 13.98
C GLY A 23 0.41 1.49 14.83
N LYS A 24 -0.14 1.47 16.06
CA LYS A 24 -0.07 0.28 16.93
C LYS A 24 -1.07 -0.77 16.47
N GLY A 25 -0.70 -2.05 16.56
CA GLY A 25 -1.56 -3.17 16.17
C GLY A 25 -1.70 -3.35 14.66
N LEU A 26 -0.82 -2.72 13.86
CA LEU A 26 -0.82 -2.84 12.40
C LEU A 26 -0.25 -4.20 11.99
N PHE A 27 -1.07 -5.00 11.31
CA PHE A 27 -0.64 -6.27 10.75
C PHE A 27 0.18 -6.06 9.47
N VAL A 28 1.03 -7.04 9.16
CA VAL A 28 1.93 -6.97 7.99
C VAL A 28 1.17 -6.83 6.66
N HIS A 29 -0.01 -7.46 6.53
CA HIS A 29 -0.84 -7.33 5.33
C HIS A 29 -1.43 -5.91 5.17
N GLU A 30 -1.76 -5.24 6.28
CA GLU A 30 -2.22 -3.85 6.27
C GLU A 30 -1.07 -2.91 5.90
N MET A 31 0.11 -3.12 6.49
CA MET A 31 1.34 -2.42 6.10
C MET A 31 1.63 -2.59 4.60
N HIS A 32 1.56 -3.81 4.09
CA HIS A 32 1.77 -4.09 2.67
C HIS A 32 0.75 -3.35 1.79
N SER A 33 -0.53 -3.37 2.17
CA SER A 33 -1.60 -2.65 1.47
C SER A 33 -1.36 -1.14 1.45
N LEU A 34 -0.92 -0.53 2.57
CA LEU A 34 -0.58 0.88 2.67
C LEU A 34 0.58 1.26 1.75
N VAL A 35 1.65 0.46 1.72
CA VAL A 35 2.79 0.66 0.83
C VAL A 35 2.37 0.53 -0.63
N LYS A 36 1.58 -0.49 -0.98
CA LYS A 36 1.06 -0.72 -2.34
C LYS A 36 0.18 0.44 -2.82
N ALA A 37 -0.67 0.97 -1.94
CA ALA A 37 -1.49 2.15 -2.24
C ALA A 37 -0.62 3.40 -2.46
N PHE A 38 0.39 3.63 -1.63
CA PHE A 38 1.33 4.75 -1.79
C PHE A 38 2.10 4.65 -3.11
N MET A 39 2.62 3.47 -3.45
CA MET A 39 3.31 3.24 -4.73
C MET A 39 2.40 3.54 -5.93
N ARG A 40 1.14 3.09 -5.90
CA ARG A 40 0.14 3.44 -6.93
C ARG A 40 -0.12 4.94 -7.01
N LYS A 41 -0.18 5.65 -5.88
CA LYS A 41 -0.28 7.12 -5.85
C LYS A 41 0.91 7.76 -6.55
N LEU A 42 2.15 7.30 -6.31
CA LEU A 42 3.34 7.85 -6.97
C LEU A 42 3.27 7.68 -8.50
N GLN A 43 2.91 6.49 -8.98
CA GLN A 43 2.75 6.23 -10.42
C GLN A 43 1.66 7.12 -11.03
N PHE A 44 0.51 7.21 -10.37
CA PHE A 44 -0.60 8.07 -10.80
C PHE A 44 -0.15 9.52 -10.89
N LEU A 45 0.45 10.06 -9.83
CA LEU A 45 0.95 11.44 -9.81
C LEU A 45 2.00 11.69 -10.91
N SER A 46 2.90 10.74 -11.15
CA SER A 46 3.87 10.79 -12.26
C SER A 46 3.17 11.06 -13.60
N SER A 47 2.15 10.24 -13.93
CA SER A 47 1.37 10.41 -15.16
C SER A 47 0.57 11.72 -15.23
N GLN A 48 0.11 12.22 -14.07
CA GLN A 48 -0.60 13.49 -13.98
C GLN A 48 0.34 14.66 -14.27
N LEU A 49 1.57 14.64 -13.76
CA LEU A 49 2.57 15.67 -14.05
C LEU A 49 2.92 15.73 -15.55
N GLU A 50 3.04 14.58 -16.20
CA GLU A 50 3.27 14.51 -17.66
C GLU A 50 2.10 15.08 -18.47
N SER A 51 0.89 14.96 -17.93
CA SER A 51 -0.33 15.54 -18.52
C SER A 51 -0.59 16.99 -18.10
N ASN A 52 0.33 17.61 -17.35
CA ASN A 52 0.17 18.95 -16.75
C ASN A 52 -1.08 19.08 -15.85
N THR A 53 -1.49 17.99 -15.20
CA THR A 53 -2.60 17.97 -14.25
C THR A 53 -2.06 18.01 -12.81
N LEU A 54 -2.29 19.11 -12.10
CA LEU A 54 -1.73 19.36 -10.77
C LEU A 54 -2.75 19.30 -9.63
N THR A 55 -3.95 18.77 -9.88
CA THR A 55 -5.07 18.73 -8.92
C THR A 55 -4.71 18.16 -7.54
N HIS A 56 -3.77 17.22 -7.50
CA HIS A 56 -3.34 16.54 -6.28
C HIS A 56 -1.97 17.01 -5.74
N MET A 57 -1.36 18.00 -6.39
CA MET A 57 -0.10 18.64 -5.97
C MET A 57 -0.40 20.10 -5.63
N GLN A 58 -1.02 20.32 -4.47
CA GLN A 58 -1.64 21.60 -4.09
C GLN A 58 -0.63 22.74 -4.13
N THR A 59 0.52 22.56 -3.47
CA THR A 59 1.55 23.61 -3.39
C THR A 59 2.17 23.85 -4.77
N LEU A 60 2.42 22.77 -5.53
CA LEU A 60 2.99 22.88 -6.88
C LEU A 60 2.04 23.59 -7.86
N ASN A 61 0.73 23.40 -7.70
CA ASN A 61 -0.29 24.04 -8.54
C ASN A 61 -0.33 25.58 -8.37
N GLU A 62 0.16 26.10 -7.24
CA GLU A 62 0.19 27.55 -6.96
C GLU A 62 1.35 28.29 -7.64
N VAL A 63 2.39 27.57 -8.09
CA VAL A 63 3.67 28.17 -8.54
C VAL A 63 3.96 28.00 -10.03
N THR A 64 2.99 27.50 -10.80
CA THR A 64 3.02 27.38 -12.27
C THR A 64 4.36 26.83 -12.81
N PRO A 65 4.68 25.55 -12.57
CA PRO A 65 5.93 24.93 -13.02
C PRO A 65 6.05 24.91 -14.55
N SER A 66 7.27 24.94 -15.06
CA SER A 66 7.54 24.73 -16.50
C SER A 66 7.43 23.26 -16.89
N ALA A 67 7.27 22.98 -18.19
CA ALA A 67 7.26 21.61 -18.70
C ALA A 67 8.52 20.80 -18.34
N ASP A 68 9.70 21.46 -18.30
CA ASP A 68 10.96 20.85 -17.87
C ASP A 68 10.91 20.41 -16.39
N HIS A 69 10.37 21.26 -15.50
CA HIS A 69 10.15 20.90 -14.10
C HIS A 69 9.22 19.69 -13.99
N LEU A 70 8.10 19.68 -14.72
CA LEU A 70 7.13 18.57 -14.66
C LEU A 70 7.71 17.24 -15.14
N SER A 71 8.49 17.25 -16.23
CA SER A 71 9.20 16.06 -16.71
C SER A 71 10.20 15.53 -15.69
N ARG A 72 10.98 16.44 -15.07
CA ARG A 72 11.93 16.08 -14.00
C ARG A 72 11.21 15.51 -12.77
N TYR A 73 10.13 16.14 -12.33
CA TYR A 73 9.36 15.68 -11.17
C TYR A 73 8.67 14.34 -11.41
N SER A 74 8.13 14.10 -12.61
CA SER A 74 7.62 12.78 -13.01
C SER A 74 8.73 11.73 -12.86
N SER A 75 9.92 12.00 -13.40
CA SER A 75 11.07 11.09 -13.28
C SER A 75 11.47 10.83 -11.83
N MET A 76 11.41 11.84 -10.96
CA MET A 76 11.68 11.70 -9.53
C MET A 76 10.62 10.83 -8.81
N LEU A 77 9.34 10.98 -9.14
CA LEU A 77 8.28 10.12 -8.61
C LEU A 77 8.46 8.67 -9.07
N GLY A 78 8.83 8.46 -10.33
CA GLY A 78 9.17 7.15 -10.87
C GLY A 78 10.37 6.49 -10.16
N ALA A 79 11.43 7.26 -9.91
CA ALA A 79 12.58 6.79 -9.14
C ALA A 79 12.21 6.43 -7.69
N LEU A 80 11.41 7.28 -7.02
CA LEU A 80 10.91 7.01 -5.68
C LEU A 80 10.06 5.74 -5.63
N HIS A 81 9.18 5.54 -6.62
CA HIS A 81 8.42 4.30 -6.78
C HIS A 81 9.35 3.08 -6.92
N GLY A 82 10.42 3.19 -7.69
CA GLY A 82 11.43 2.14 -7.84
C GLY A 82 12.10 1.78 -6.52
N GLU A 83 12.48 2.78 -5.71
CA GLU A 83 13.07 2.54 -4.38
C GLU A 83 12.10 1.87 -3.41
N PHE A 84 10.81 2.26 -3.41
CA PHE A 84 9.80 1.56 -2.62
C PHE A 84 9.58 0.13 -3.11
N SER A 85 9.54 -0.09 -4.42
CA SER A 85 9.43 -1.43 -5.02
C SER A 85 10.57 -2.33 -4.56
N ARG A 86 11.81 -1.81 -4.56
CA ARG A 86 13.00 -2.55 -4.12
C ARG A 86 12.99 -2.80 -2.61
N ARG A 87 12.60 -1.80 -1.82
CA ARG A 87 12.61 -1.88 -0.35
C ARG A 87 11.61 -2.90 0.21
N PHE A 88 10.45 -3.05 -0.44
CA PHE A 88 9.35 -3.91 0.03
C PHE A 88 9.13 -5.12 -0.90
N GLU A 89 10.21 -5.61 -1.51
CA GLU A 89 10.18 -6.76 -2.41
C GLU A 89 9.84 -8.07 -1.68
N ASP A 90 10.43 -8.25 -0.50
CA ASP A 90 10.15 -9.36 0.41
C ASP A 90 8.66 -9.50 0.72
N LEU A 91 7.96 -8.41 1.01
CA LEU A 91 6.53 -8.45 1.30
C LEU A 91 5.69 -8.93 0.11
N ARG A 92 6.15 -8.76 -1.14
CA ARG A 92 5.46 -9.34 -2.30
C ARG A 92 5.60 -10.85 -2.36
N THR A 93 6.71 -11.39 -1.85
CA THR A 93 6.96 -12.84 -1.90
C THR A 93 6.07 -13.62 -0.93
N ILE A 94 5.49 -12.94 0.06
CA ILE A 94 4.60 -13.52 1.08
C ILE A 94 3.16 -13.00 0.96
N GLU A 95 2.77 -12.46 -0.20
CA GLU A 95 1.46 -11.82 -0.38
C GLU A 95 0.30 -12.82 -0.23
N ASP A 96 0.50 -14.07 -0.64
CA ASP A 96 -0.49 -15.13 -0.54
C ASP A 96 -0.69 -15.59 0.91
N GLU A 97 0.39 -15.74 1.68
CA GLU A 97 0.33 -16.05 3.11
C GLU A 97 -0.33 -14.91 3.90
N MET A 98 0.00 -13.65 3.57
CA MET A 98 -0.66 -12.48 4.12
C MET A 98 -2.16 -12.48 3.81
N HIS A 99 -2.55 -12.88 2.60
CA HIS A 99 -3.95 -12.99 2.23
C HIS A 99 -4.66 -14.10 3.02
N MET A 100 -4.03 -15.26 3.18
CA MET A 100 -4.56 -16.37 3.97
C MET A 100 -4.80 -15.95 5.43
N ILE A 101 -3.86 -15.24 6.05
CA ILE A 101 -4.00 -14.76 7.45
C ILE A 101 -5.03 -13.63 7.56
N SER A 102 -5.14 -12.75 6.57
CA SER A 102 -6.14 -11.66 6.62
C SER A 102 -7.54 -12.11 6.25
N SER A 103 -7.71 -13.27 5.62
CA SER A 103 -8.99 -13.77 5.13
C SER A 103 -9.08 -15.31 5.19
N PRO A 104 -8.85 -15.94 6.36
CA PRO A 104 -8.76 -17.40 6.47
C PRO A 104 -10.06 -18.10 6.08
N PHE A 105 -11.21 -17.44 6.29
CA PHE A 105 -12.54 -18.00 5.97
C PHE A 105 -12.98 -17.88 4.51
N THR A 106 -12.23 -17.16 3.67
CA THR A 106 -12.61 -16.91 2.27
C THR A 106 -11.47 -17.13 1.27
N CYS A 107 -10.25 -17.39 1.75
CA CYS A 107 -9.13 -17.71 0.88
C CYS A 107 -9.30 -19.08 0.22
N SER A 108 -8.69 -19.26 -0.96
CA SER A 108 -8.73 -20.51 -1.70
C SER A 108 -7.85 -21.56 -1.03
N VAL A 109 -8.45 -22.70 -0.64
CA VAL A 109 -7.72 -23.84 -0.10
C VAL A 109 -6.74 -24.41 -1.13
N ASP A 110 -7.13 -24.47 -2.40
CA ASP A 110 -6.29 -25.02 -3.48
C ASP A 110 -4.97 -24.24 -3.67
N ASN A 111 -4.98 -22.94 -3.33
CA ASN A 111 -3.82 -22.06 -3.44
C ASN A 111 -2.98 -21.99 -2.15
N ALA A 112 -3.44 -22.61 -1.05
CA ALA A 112 -2.70 -22.63 0.21
C ALA A 112 -1.56 -23.66 0.18
N PRO A 113 -0.52 -23.50 1.03
CA PRO A 113 0.54 -24.50 1.19
C PRO A 113 -0.06 -25.88 1.52
N SER A 114 0.44 -26.93 0.86
CA SER A 114 -0.16 -28.28 0.94
C SER A 114 -0.22 -28.85 2.36
N ASP A 115 0.70 -28.42 3.22
CA ASP A 115 0.82 -28.81 4.62
C ASP A 115 -0.19 -28.13 5.56
N VAL A 116 -0.98 -27.16 5.08
CA VAL A 116 -2.02 -26.47 5.86
C VAL A 116 -3.42 -26.58 5.27
N GLN A 117 -3.59 -27.25 4.13
CA GLN A 117 -4.88 -27.29 3.41
C GLN A 117 -6.00 -27.96 4.21
N LEU A 118 -5.70 -29.05 4.92
CA LEU A 118 -6.69 -29.77 5.72
C LEU A 118 -7.09 -28.95 6.95
N GLU A 119 -6.11 -28.35 7.63
CA GLU A 119 -6.34 -27.44 8.76
C GLU A 119 -7.17 -26.23 8.35
N LEU A 120 -6.93 -25.71 7.14
CA LEU A 120 -7.70 -24.61 6.58
C LEU A 120 -9.14 -25.03 6.27
N ILE A 121 -9.38 -26.23 5.75
CA ILE A 121 -10.73 -26.78 5.55
C ILE A 121 -11.47 -26.90 6.88
N ASP A 122 -10.82 -27.44 7.91
CA ASP A 122 -11.39 -27.58 9.24
C ASP A 122 -11.73 -26.21 9.83
N LEU A 123 -10.81 -25.25 9.73
CA LEU A 123 -11.02 -23.86 10.16
C LEU A 123 -12.21 -23.23 9.42
N GLN A 124 -12.27 -23.34 8.09
CA GLN A 124 -13.34 -22.77 7.27
C GLN A 124 -14.72 -23.41 7.54
N SER A 125 -14.75 -24.63 8.06
CA SER A 125 -15.98 -25.35 8.42
C SER A 125 -16.50 -25.02 9.83
N ASP A 126 -15.69 -24.36 10.67
CA ASP A 126 -16.09 -23.95 12.02
C ASP A 126 -16.89 -22.64 12.00
N ALA A 127 -18.22 -22.77 12.12
CA ALA A 127 -19.13 -21.62 12.13
C ALA A 127 -18.95 -20.70 13.35
N VAL A 128 -18.48 -21.22 14.49
CA VAL A 128 -18.27 -20.44 15.71
C VAL A 128 -17.03 -19.56 15.54
N LEU A 129 -15.94 -20.13 15.03
CA LEU A 129 -14.73 -19.36 14.71
C LEU A 129 -15.00 -18.34 13.59
N ALA A 130 -15.80 -18.70 12.58
CA ALA A 130 -16.19 -17.78 11.52
C ALA A 130 -17.01 -16.58 12.04
N GLU A 131 -17.89 -16.80 13.00
CA GLU A 131 -18.66 -15.72 13.65
C GLU A 131 -17.76 -14.86 14.55
N HIS A 132 -16.84 -15.49 15.29
CA HIS A 132 -15.85 -14.76 16.10
C HIS A 132 -14.97 -13.85 15.25
N PHE A 133 -14.46 -14.36 14.11
CA PHE A 133 -13.67 -13.58 13.15
C PHE A 133 -14.41 -12.36 12.60
N LYS A 134 -15.72 -12.46 12.38
CA LYS A 134 -16.55 -11.35 11.86
C LYS A 134 -16.92 -10.31 12.91
N SER A 135 -16.92 -10.69 14.18
CA SER A 135 -17.45 -9.86 15.27
C SER A 135 -16.36 -9.13 16.08
N GLY A 136 -15.11 -9.61 16.03
CA GLY A 136 -13.97 -9.02 16.74
C GLY A 136 -12.97 -8.30 15.85
N SER A 137 -11.92 -7.73 16.47
CA SER A 137 -10.75 -7.30 15.72
C SER A 137 -9.89 -8.51 15.33
N LEU A 138 -9.08 -8.36 14.28
CA LEU A 138 -8.15 -9.42 13.88
C LEU A 138 -7.13 -9.75 14.99
N LEU A 139 -6.82 -8.77 15.85
CA LEU A 139 -5.93 -8.95 17.01
C LEU A 139 -6.59 -9.73 18.15
N ASP A 140 -7.92 -9.67 18.28
CA ASP A 140 -8.63 -10.48 19.28
C ASP A 140 -8.84 -11.92 18.78
N PHE A 141 -8.85 -12.11 17.46
CA PHE A 141 -9.00 -13.41 16.84
C PHE A 141 -7.71 -14.26 16.93
N TYR A 142 -6.53 -13.63 16.81
CA TYR A 142 -5.22 -14.27 16.87
C TYR A 142 -4.58 -14.18 18.25
#